data_AF-A0A426ZP29-F1
#
_entry.id   AF-A0A426ZP29-F1
#
_cell.length_a   1.000
_cell.length_b   1.000
_cell.length_c   1.000
_cell.angle_alpha   90.00
_cell.angle_beta   90.00
_cell.angle_gamma   90.00
#
_symmetry.space_group_name_H-M   'P 1'
#
loop_
_entity.id
_entity.type
_entity.pdbx_description
1 polymer ?
#
loop_
_entity_poly.entity_id
_entity_poly.type
_entity_poly.pdbx_seq_one_letter_code
_entity_poly.pdbx_strand_id
1 'polypeptide(L)' 'MAGGGGKKIGLALDFSKSSKAALRWATDNLIRKGDTILLLHIMPDKGDEAKHPLWIQSGSRTRALAIRHPASL' A
#
# COMPACT_ATOMS: atom_id res chain seq x y z
N MET A 1 -24.45 13.40 -12.41
CA MET A 1 -23.00 13.18 -12.65
C MET A 1 -22.30 13.19 -11.30
N ALA A 2 -22.21 12.06 -10.61
CA ALA A 2 -21.66 12.02 -9.25
C ALA A 2 -20.14 12.28 -9.29
N GLY A 3 -19.72 13.42 -8.73
CA GLY A 3 -18.32 13.80 -8.58
C GLY A 3 -17.60 12.87 -7.61
N GLY A 4 -16.74 11.99 -8.14
CA GLY A 4 -15.79 11.22 -7.34
C GLY A 4 -14.39 11.75 -7.59
N GLY A 5 -13.96 12.79 -6.85
CA GLY A 5 -12.56 13.20 -6.84
C GLY A 5 -11.67 12.02 -6.46
N GLY A 6 -10.52 11.87 -7.14
CA GLY A 6 -9.65 10.71 -6.94
C GLY A 6 -9.20 10.52 -5.50
N LYS A 7 -8.78 9.29 -5.17
CA LYS A 7 -8.41 8.92 -3.81
C LYS A 7 -7.11 9.59 -3.41
N LYS A 8 -6.95 9.86 -2.12
CA LYS A 8 -5.65 10.23 -1.52
C LYS A 8 -5.01 8.96 -0.97
N ILE A 9 -3.81 8.64 -1.44
CA ILE A 9 -3.09 7.40 -1.09
C ILE A 9 -1.76 7.80 -0.44
N GLY A 10 -1.55 7.40 0.81
CA GLY A 10 -0.29 7.58 1.53
C GLY A 10 0.62 6.36 1.38
N LEU A 11 1.88 6.57 1.00
CA LEU A 11 2.90 5.51 0.90
C LEU A 11 4.12 5.87 1.75
N ALA A 12 4.39 5.07 2.77
CA ALA A 12 5.59 5.16 3.59
C ALA A 12 6.71 4.33 2.96
N LEU A 13 7.84 4.96 2.63
CA LEU A 13 8.94 4.32 1.90
C LEU A 13 10.31 4.69 2.47
N ASP A 14 11.20 3.73 2.54
CA ASP A 14 12.64 3.94 2.73
C ASP A 14 13.42 3.52 1.46
N PHE A 15 14.76 3.49 1.53
CA PHE A 15 15.60 3.08 0.38
C PHE A 15 15.77 1.56 0.22
N SER A 16 15.04 0.75 0.99
CA SER A 16 15.08 -0.71 0.93
C SER A 16 14.65 -1.26 -0.44
N LYS A 17 14.98 -2.53 -0.68
CA LYS A 17 14.50 -3.25 -1.88
C LYS A 17 12.99 -3.51 -1.80
N SER A 18 12.48 -3.79 -0.60
CA SER A 18 11.06 -4.09 -0.38
C SER A 18 10.17 -2.86 -0.59
N SER A 19 10.55 -1.69 -0.11
CA SER A 19 9.81 -0.44 -0.36
C SER A 19 9.72 -0.12 -1.85
N LYS A 20 10.80 -0.30 -2.62
CA LYS A 20 10.78 -0.09 -4.08
C LYS A 20 9.85 -1.07 -4.79
N ALA A 21 9.85 -2.34 -4.38
CA ALA A 21 8.94 -3.35 -4.93
C ALA A 21 7.46 -3.04 -4.60
N ALA A 22 7.17 -2.59 -3.38
CA ALA A 22 5.83 -2.19 -2.95
C ALA A 22 5.31 -0.98 -3.74
N LEU A 23 6.16 0.04 -3.96
CA LEU A 23 5.82 1.20 -4.79
C LEU A 23 5.46 0.77 -6.22
N ARG A 24 6.24 -0.14 -6.81
CA ARG A 24 5.96 -0.68 -8.14
C ARG A 24 4.60 -1.38 -8.18
N TRP A 25 4.34 -2.27 -7.22
CA TRP A 25 3.05 -2.96 -7.14
C TRP A 25 1.88 -1.98 -6.98
N ALA A 26 2.01 -0.96 -6.13
CA ALA A 26 0.97 0.03 -5.91
C ALA A 26 0.68 0.83 -7.19
N THR A 27 1.72 1.18 -7.95
CA THR A 27 1.59 1.87 -9.23
C THR A 27 0.84 1.02 -10.24
N ASP A 28 1.18 -0.28 -10.31
CA ASP A 28 0.61 -1.19 -11.30
C ASP A 28 -0.83 -1.63 -10.96
N ASN A 29 -1.23 -1.61 -9.68
CA ASN A 29 -2.48 -2.26 -9.23
C ASN A 29 -3.45 -1.36 -8.45
N LEU A 30 -2.94 -0.36 -7.72
CA LEU A 30 -3.75 0.43 -6.78
C LEU A 30 -4.09 1.81 -7.33
N ILE A 31 -3.07 2.50 -7.84
CA ILE A 31 -3.13 3.91 -8.25
C ILE A 31 -3.84 4.04 -9.60
N ARG A 32 -4.77 4.99 -9.69
CA ARG A 32 -5.47 5.34 -10.93
C ARG A 32 -5.28 6.80 -11.27
N LYS A 33 -5.53 7.14 -12.53
CA LYS A 33 -5.55 8.53 -12.98
C LYS A 33 -6.56 9.33 -12.15
N GLY A 34 -6.11 10.48 -11.63
CA GLY A 34 -6.91 11.34 -10.76
C GLY A 34 -6.66 11.11 -9.27
N ASP A 35 -6.03 9.99 -8.88
CA ASP A 35 -5.58 9.81 -7.50
C ASP A 35 -4.42 10.77 -7.16
N THR A 36 -4.32 11.14 -5.90
CA THR A 36 -3.21 11.91 -5.35
C THR A 36 -2.37 11.02 -4.44
N ILE A 37 -1.07 10.94 -4.71
CA ILE A 37 -0.13 10.14 -3.93
C ILE A 37 0.63 11.07 -2.97
N LEU A 38 0.62 10.74 -1.69
CA LEU A 38 1.49 11.34 -0.68
C LEU A 38 2.61 10.34 -0.34
N LEU A 39 3.82 10.64 -0.77
CA LEU A 39 5.00 9.84 -0.45
C LEU A 39 5.64 10.37 0.84
N LEU A 40 5.76 9.50 1.85
CA LEU A 40 6.48 9.80 3.09
C LEU A 40 7.79 9.03 3.07
N HIS A 41 8.90 9.75 2.87
CA HIS A 41 10.21 9.15 2.98
C HIS A 41 10.58 8.96 4.46
N ILE A 42 10.74 7.71 4.86
CA ILE A 42 11.17 7.34 6.21
C ILE A 42 12.68 7.10 6.19
N MET A 43 13.39 7.88 6.99
CA MET A 43 14.81 7.67 7.28
C MET A 43 14.91 7.01 8.66
N PRO A 44 15.17 5.69 8.74
CA PRO A 44 15.37 5.04 10.02
C PRO A 44 16.70 5.49 10.64
N ASP A 45 16.71 5.73 11.95
CA ASP A 45 17.91 6.15 12.70
C ASP A 45 19.03 5.09 12.69
N LYS A 46 18.70 3.85 12.29
CA LYS A 46 19.64 2.75 12.12
C LYS A 46 19.49 2.21 10.70
N GLY A 47 20.61 2.01 10.00
CA GLY A 47 20.66 1.60 8.59
C GLY A 47 20.15 0.19 8.28
N ASP A 48 19.66 -0.53 9.29
CA ASP A 48 18.92 -1.77 9.07
C ASP A 48 17.50 -1.43 8.64
N GLU A 49 17.05 -2.05 7.55
CA GLU A 49 15.64 -2.08 7.16
C GLU A 49 14.80 -2.29 8.42
N ALA A 50 13.68 -1.58 8.57
CA ALA A 50 12.77 -1.74 9.69
C ALA A 50 12.13 -3.14 9.64
N LYS A 51 12.90 -4.16 10.02
CA LYS A 51 12.49 -5.55 10.21
C LYS A 51 11.76 -5.59 11.53
N HIS A 52 10.60 -4.95 11.57
CA HIS A 52 9.72 -5.09 12.72
C HIS A 52 9.45 -6.60 12.89
N PRO A 53 9.63 -7.19 14.09
CA PRO A 53 9.43 -8.63 14.32
C PRO A 53 8.03 -9.14 13.93
N LEU A 54 7.07 -8.22 13.74
CA LEU A 54 5.73 -8.47 13.22
C LEU A 54 5.72 -9.19 11.86
N TRP A 55 6.81 -9.10 11.08
CA TRP A 55 6.93 -9.79 9.78
C TRP A 55 7.61 -11.18 9.87
N ILE A 56 8.22 -11.52 11.00
CA ILE A 56 9.04 -12.75 11.16
C ILE A 56 8.19 -13.98 11.51
N GLN A 57 7.13 -13.82 12.29
CA GLN A 57 6.40 -14.97 12.86
C GLN A 57 4.98 -15.16 12.31
N SER A 58 4.34 -14.09 11.84
CA SER A 58 3.07 -14.15 11.11
C SER A 58 2.91 -12.85 10.33
N GLY A 59 3.31 -12.85 9.05
CA GLY A 59 2.93 -11.79 8.13
C GLY A 59 1.41 -11.59 8.09
N SER A 60 0.98 -10.43 7.56
CA SER A 60 -0.43 -10.01 7.48
C SER A 60 -1.35 -11.19 7.17
N ARG A 61 -2.35 -11.45 8.02
CA ARG A 61 -3.39 -12.43 7.72
C ARG A 61 -3.95 -12.09 6.34
N THR A 62 -3.72 -12.96 5.36
CA THR A 62 -4.40 -12.97 4.07
C THR A 62 -5.85 -13.36 4.31
N ARG A 63 -6.61 -12.51 5.00
CA ARG A 63 -8.05 -12.55 4.84
C ARG A 63 -8.32 -11.89 3.51
N ALA A 64 -8.53 -12.73 2.49
CA ALA A 64 -9.03 -12.30 1.20
C ALA A 64 -10.16 -11.29 1.45
N LEU A 65 -9.97 -10.06 0.95
CA LEU A 65 -11.03 -9.07 0.94
C LEU A 65 -12.08 -9.60 -0.04
N ALA A 66 -13.01 -10.41 0.47
CA ALA A 66 -14.14 -10.89 -0.28
C ALA A 66 -15.01 -9.67 -0.62
N ILE A 67 -14.82 -9.13 -1.81
CA ILE A 67 -15.77 -8.22 -2.44
C ILE A 67 -17.02 -9.07 -2.68
N ARG A 68 -17.97 -9.05 -1.74
CA ARG A 68 -19.28 -9.63 -1.98
C ARG A 68 -19.96 -8.79 -3.05
N HIS A 69 -20.16 -9.39 -4.22
CA HIS A 69 -21.12 -8.90 -5.20
C HIS A 69 -22.52 -9.07 -4.59
N PRO A 70 -23.38 -8.04 -4.50
CA PRO A 70 -24.79 -8.28 -4.27
C PRO A 70 -25.34 -8.91 -5.55
N ALA A 71 -25.71 -10.18 -5.48
CA ALA A 71 -26.60 -10.76 -6.49
C ALA A 71 -28.01 -10.34 -6.10
N SER A 72 -28.63 -9.50 -6.94
CA SER A 72 -30.09 -9.43 -7.03
C SER A 72 -30.60 -10.80 -7.42
N LEU A 73 -31.50 -11.37 -6.61
CA LEU A 73 -32.76 -12.02 -6.96
C LEU A 73 -33.60 -12.14 -5.68
#